data_AF-A0A7X9Q4E7-F1
#
_entry.id   AF-A0A7X9Q4E7-F1
#
_cell.length_a   1.000
_cell.length_b   1.000
_cell.length_c   1.000
_cell.angle_alpha   90.00
_cell.angle_beta   90.00
_cell.angle_gamma   90.00
#
_symmetry.space_group_name_H-M   'P 1'
#
loop_
_entity.id
_entity.type
_entity.pdbx_description
1 polymer ?
#
loop_
_entity_poly.entity_id
_entity_poly.type
_entity_poly.pdbx_seq_one_letter_code
_entity_poly.pdbx_strand_id
1 'polypeptide(L)'
;MKQIILFDKWLFLKLNAEYRNQLFDFIMPFIRNPYVWAPLYIFIIALVWLNCGKKGTWWIIYIFITAGFTDLISSQIIKPMVGRVRPCNDPELLGKVNLLAAYCGANGSFTSSHAANHFGIAAFIFFTAGSLFVGYRWLFFIWAAVIC
;
A
#
# COMPACT_ATOMS: atom_id res chain seq x y z
N MET A 1 -8.61 20.62 -13.75
CA MET A 1 -8.96 19.99 -12.45
C MET A 1 -10.23 19.14 -12.53
N LYS A 2 -11.39 19.68 -12.94
CA LYS A 2 -12.65 18.91 -13.06
C LYS A 2 -12.55 17.64 -13.93
N GLN A 3 -11.85 17.70 -15.06
CA GLN A 3 -11.65 16.54 -15.95
C GLN A 3 -10.92 15.37 -15.26
N ILE A 4 -9.91 15.64 -14.42
CA ILE A 4 -9.15 14.60 -13.72
C ILE A 4 -10.05 13.91 -12.69
N ILE A 5 -10.88 14.67 -11.97
CA ILE A 5 -11.82 14.10 -10.99
C ILE A 5 -12.86 13.23 -11.68
N LEU A 6 -13.42 13.68 -12.82
CA LEU A 6 -14.37 12.89 -13.59
C LEU A 6 -13.73 11.61 -14.13
N PHE A 7 -12.50 11.71 -14.64
CA PHE A 7 -11.75 10.55 -15.11
C PHE A 7 -11.44 9.55 -14.00
N ASP A 8 -11.02 10.03 -12.82
CA ASP A 8 -10.78 9.20 -11.64
C ASP A 8 -12.06 8.46 -11.18
N LYS A 9 -13.21 9.16 -11.09
CA LYS A 9 -14.50 8.53 -10.76
C LYS A 9 -14.94 7.51 -11.82
N TRP A 10 -14.78 7.86 -13.10
CA TRP A 10 -15.11 6.97 -14.22
C TRP A 10 -14.25 5.70 -14.18
N LEU A 11 -12.93 5.85 -14.04
CA LEU A 11 -11.99 4.73 -13.97
C LEU A 11 -12.27 3.84 -12.76
N PHE A 12 -12.53 4.45 -11.60
CA PHE A 12 -12.89 3.73 -10.39
C PHE A 12 -14.13 2.85 -10.59
N LEU A 13 -15.22 3.43 -11.12
CA LEU A 13 -16.46 2.67 -11.38
C LEU A 13 -16.25 1.59 -12.44
N LYS A 14 -15.46 1.87 -13.48
CA LYS A 14 -15.17 0.89 -14.53
C LYS A 14 -14.46 -0.33 -13.96
N LEU A 15 -13.48 -0.14 -13.08
CA LEU A 15 -12.75 -1.24 -12.45
C LEU A 15 -13.56 -1.93 -11.34
N ASN A 16 -14.20 -1.16 -10.46
CA ASN A 16 -14.86 -1.68 -9.26
C ASN A 16 -16.25 -2.28 -9.54
N ALA A 17 -16.98 -1.77 -10.53
CA ALA A 17 -18.33 -2.21 -10.85
C ALA A 17 -18.39 -3.07 -12.13
N GLU A 18 -17.74 -2.64 -13.23
CA GLU A 18 -17.90 -3.31 -14.52
C GLU A 18 -16.90 -4.44 -14.79
N TYR A 19 -15.61 -4.22 -14.51
CA TYR A 19 -14.55 -5.23 -14.71
C TYR A 19 -14.32 -6.13 -13.48
N ARG A 20 -15.27 -6.11 -12.57
CA ARG A 20 -15.32 -7.00 -11.42
C ARG A 20 -15.43 -8.45 -11.88
N ASN A 21 -14.71 -9.36 -11.21
CA ASN A 21 -14.86 -10.79 -11.41
C ASN A 21 -14.72 -11.54 -10.08
N GLN A 22 -15.31 -12.73 -10.01
CA GLN A 22 -15.36 -13.53 -8.78
C GLN A 22 -13.97 -13.94 -8.28
N LEU A 23 -13.02 -14.15 -9.20
CA LEU A 23 -11.66 -14.54 -8.87
C LEU A 23 -10.93 -13.42 -8.11
N PHE A 24 -10.99 -12.18 -8.61
CA PHE A 24 -10.36 -11.03 -7.98
C PHE A 24 -11.08 -10.62 -6.71
N ASP A 25 -12.40 -10.69 -6.65
CA ASP A 25 -13.14 -10.45 -5.40
C ASP A 25 -12.72 -11.40 -4.29
N PHE A 26 -12.44 -12.66 -4.64
CA PHE A 26 -11.97 -13.67 -3.70
C PHE A 26 -10.51 -13.42 -3.30
N ILE A 27 -9.62 -13.16 -4.26
CA ILE A 27 -8.17 -13.08 -4.03
C ILE A 27 -7.72 -11.75 -3.40
N MET A 28 -8.28 -10.62 -3.82
CA MET A 28 -7.81 -9.28 -3.40
C MET A 28 -7.83 -9.07 -1.88
N PRO A 29 -8.86 -9.52 -1.12
CA PRO A 29 -8.83 -9.46 0.34
C PRO A 29 -7.65 -10.21 0.97
N PHE A 30 -7.23 -11.35 0.41
CA PHE A 30 -6.06 -12.10 0.88
C PHE A 30 -4.76 -11.38 0.54
N ILE A 31 -4.63 -10.88 -0.69
CA ILE A 31 -3.43 -10.14 -1.12
C ILE A 31 -3.20 -8.91 -0.25
N ARG A 32 -4.27 -8.19 0.12
CA ARG A 32 -4.17 -7.01 0.99
C ARG A 32 -3.88 -7.36 2.46
N ASN A 33 -4.09 -8.62 2.87
CA ASN A 33 -3.97 -9.01 4.27
C ASN A 33 -2.49 -9.06 4.71
N PRO A 34 -2.09 -8.30 5.75
CA PRO A 34 -0.70 -8.27 6.20
C PRO A 34 -0.18 -9.64 6.70
N TYR A 35 -1.06 -10.51 7.20
CA TYR A 35 -0.66 -11.84 7.69
C TYR A 35 -0.22 -12.77 6.56
N VAL A 36 -0.75 -12.59 5.34
CA VAL A 36 -0.32 -13.36 4.15
C VAL A 36 1.14 -13.05 3.80
N TRP A 37 1.60 -11.84 4.09
CA TRP A 37 2.97 -11.38 3.83
C TRP A 37 3.92 -11.56 5.01
N ALA A 38 3.44 -12.07 6.15
CA ALA A 38 4.29 -12.39 7.29
C ALA A 38 5.50 -13.27 6.94
N PRO A 39 5.38 -14.33 6.09
CA PRO A 39 6.54 -15.12 5.68
C PRO A 39 7.61 -14.28 4.96
N LEU A 40 7.21 -13.33 4.10
CA LEU A 40 8.13 -12.44 3.42
C LEU A 40 8.85 -11.51 4.41
N TYR A 41 8.11 -10.92 5.36
CA TYR A 41 8.70 -10.05 6.38
C TYR A 41 9.69 -10.81 7.27
N ILE A 42 9.32 -12.01 7.71
CA ILE A 42 10.20 -12.89 8.49
C ILE A 42 11.43 -13.27 7.68
N PHE A 43 11.28 -13.60 6.40
CA PHE A 43 12.39 -13.93 5.51
C PHE A 43 13.38 -12.76 5.38
N ILE A 44 12.91 -11.53 5.15
CA ILE A 44 13.76 -10.35 5.05
C ILE A 44 14.52 -10.10 6.37
N ILE A 45 13.81 -10.17 7.50
CA ILE A 45 14.41 -9.98 8.83
C ILE A 45 15.48 -11.04 9.09
N ALA A 46 15.18 -12.31 8.83
CA ALA A 46 16.13 -13.41 9.00
C ALA A 46 17.34 -13.26 8.08
N LEU A 47 17.12 -12.98 6.79
CA LEU A 47 18.20 -12.81 5.81
C LEU A 47 19.15 -11.68 6.21
N VAL A 48 18.61 -10.53 6.61
CA VAL A 48 19.42 -9.37 7.05
C VAL A 48 20.16 -9.69 8.33
N TRP A 49 19.51 -10.33 9.30
CA TRP A 49 20.14 -10.64 10.58
C TRP A 49 21.26 -11.67 10.44
N LEU A 50 21.06 -12.72 9.62
CA LEU A 50 22.06 -13.75 9.36
C LEU A 50 23.29 -13.22 8.62
N ASN A 51 23.13 -12.24 7.73
CA ASN A 51 24.23 -11.70 6.92
C ASN A 51 24.90 -10.45 7.52
N CYS A 52 24.17 -9.61 8.26
CA CYS A 52 24.67 -8.33 8.77
C CYS A 52 24.72 -8.25 10.31
N GLY A 53 24.24 -9.28 11.03
CA GLY A 53 24.24 -9.35 12.49
C GLY A 53 23.59 -8.12 13.14
N LYS A 54 24.24 -7.60 14.19
CA LYS A 54 23.75 -6.42 14.95
C LYS A 54 23.64 -5.15 14.10
N LYS A 55 24.44 -5.00 13.04
CA LYS A 55 24.33 -3.85 12.12
C LYS A 55 23.06 -3.94 11.29
N GLY A 56 22.64 -5.15 10.92
CA GLY A 56 21.37 -5.40 10.23
C GLY A 56 20.14 -5.01 11.05
N THR A 57 20.22 -5.08 12.39
CA THR A 57 19.13 -4.64 13.28
C THR A 57 18.78 -3.17 13.09
N TRP A 58 19.77 -2.29 12.94
CA TRP A 58 19.51 -0.87 12.65
C TRP A 58 18.83 -0.68 11.30
N TRP A 59 19.26 -1.43 10.29
CA TRP A 59 18.63 -1.39 8.96
C TRP A 59 17.15 -1.81 9.03
N ILE A 60 16.82 -2.87 9.78
CA ILE A 60 15.44 -3.31 10.02
C ILE A 60 14.64 -2.22 10.76
N ILE A 61 15.21 -1.59 11.78
CA ILE A 61 14.58 -0.47 12.50
C ILE A 61 14.26 0.67 11.52
N TYR A 62 15.18 1.02 10.62
CA TYR A 62 14.95 2.07 9.63
C TYR A 62 13.85 1.73 8.61
N ILE A 63 13.62 0.46 8.29
CA ILE A 63 12.43 0.05 7.52
C ILE A 63 11.15 0.41 8.26
N PHE A 64 11.04 0.02 9.54
CA PHE A 64 9.85 0.32 10.34
C PHE A 64 9.65 1.82 10.54
N ILE A 65 10.74 2.57 10.74
CA ILE A 65 10.72 4.04 10.79
C ILE A 65 10.21 4.59 9.47
N THR A 66 10.69 4.08 8.32
CA THR A 66 10.23 4.55 7.00
C THR A 66 8.74 4.35 6.84
N ALA A 67 8.22 3.16 7.14
CA ALA A 67 6.78 2.87 7.07
C ALA A 67 5.95 3.74 8.05
N GLY A 68 6.47 3.97 9.25
CA GLY A 68 5.84 4.85 10.24
C GLY A 68 5.82 6.31 9.80
N PHE A 69 6.92 6.82 9.22
CA PHE A 69 7.00 8.17 8.68
C PHE A 69 6.07 8.36 7.47
N THR A 70 6.01 7.41 6.55
CA THR A 70 5.08 7.48 5.42
C THR A 70 3.64 7.48 5.88
N ASP A 71 3.30 6.68 6.90
CA ASP A 71 1.95 6.67 7.46
C ASP A 71 1.62 7.99 8.16
N LEU A 72 2.53 8.49 9.00
CA LEU A 72 2.36 9.76 9.72
C LEU A 72 2.12 10.92 8.75
N ILE A 73 2.97 11.05 7.72
CA ILE A 73 2.85 12.11 6.73
C ILE A 73 1.55 11.96 5.92
N SER A 74 1.24 10.74 5.46
CA SER A 74 0.01 10.50 4.69
C SER A 74 -1.25 10.76 5.52
N SER A 75 -1.31 10.20 6.73
CA SER A 75 -2.51 10.18 7.56
C SER A 75 -2.76 11.47 8.31
N GLN A 76 -1.73 12.11 8.86
CA GLN A 76 -1.88 13.27 9.74
C GLN A 76 -1.62 14.60 9.05
N ILE A 77 -0.86 14.62 7.95
CA ILE A 77 -0.53 15.87 7.24
C ILE A 77 -1.33 15.95 5.95
N ILE A 78 -1.13 15.02 5.01
CA ILE A 78 -1.70 15.14 3.66
C ILE A 78 -3.22 14.96 3.68
N LYS A 79 -3.74 13.92 4.34
CA LYS A 79 -5.19 13.64 4.33
C LYS A 79 -6.03 14.80 4.90
N PRO A 80 -5.71 15.41 6.06
CA PRO A 80 -6.46 16.55 6.57
C PRO A 80 -6.32 17.78 5.67
N MET A 81 -5.13 18.04 5.09
CA MET A 81 -4.92 19.17 4.19
C MET A 81 -5.72 19.07 2.90
N VAL A 82 -5.86 17.86 2.34
CA VAL A 82 -6.55 17.65 1.07
C VAL A 82 -8.06 17.42 1.27
N GLY A 83 -8.48 16.78 2.36
CA GLY A 83 -9.90 16.61 2.69
C GLY A 83 -10.71 15.78 1.69
N ARG A 84 -10.07 14.97 0.84
CA ARG A 84 -10.77 14.18 -0.19
C ARG A 84 -11.58 13.05 0.42
N VAL A 85 -12.88 13.00 0.13
CA VAL A 85 -13.80 11.92 0.55
C VAL A 85 -13.43 10.60 -0.15
N ARG A 86 -13.69 9.46 0.51
CA ARG A 86 -13.50 8.13 -0.09
C ARG A 86 -14.65 7.78 -1.03
N PRO A 87 -14.41 7.00 -2.10
CA PRO A 87 -15.49 6.55 -2.99
C PRO A 87 -16.65 5.86 -2.26
N CYS A 88 -16.38 5.10 -1.20
CA CYS A 88 -17.42 4.44 -0.39
C CYS A 88 -18.25 5.38 0.49
N ASN A 89 -17.82 6.63 0.69
CA ASN A 89 -18.55 7.67 1.44
C ASN A 89 -19.01 8.83 0.53
N ASP A 90 -18.75 8.77 -0.78
CA ASP A 90 -19.14 9.83 -1.72
C ASP A 90 -20.62 9.66 -2.09
N PRO A 91 -21.50 10.65 -1.79
CA PRO A 91 -22.93 10.55 -2.09
C PRO A 91 -23.25 10.26 -3.57
N GLU A 92 -22.40 10.70 -4.51
CA GLU A 92 -22.60 10.46 -5.94
C GLU A 92 -22.32 9.01 -6.36
N LEU A 93 -21.54 8.30 -5.55
CA LEU A 93 -21.07 6.93 -5.78
C LEU A 93 -21.75 5.90 -4.86
N LEU A 94 -22.49 6.35 -3.84
CA LEU A 94 -23.26 5.47 -2.95
C LEU A 94 -24.18 4.54 -3.76
N GLY A 95 -24.17 3.25 -3.39
CA GLY A 95 -24.93 2.19 -4.07
C GLY A 95 -24.32 1.69 -5.38
N LYS A 96 -23.27 2.33 -5.90
CA LYS A 96 -22.53 1.88 -7.10
C LYS A 96 -21.19 1.23 -6.78
N VAL A 97 -20.69 1.43 -5.55
CA VAL A 97 -19.41 0.88 -5.09
C VAL A 97 -19.58 -0.52 -4.51
N ASN A 98 -18.79 -1.46 -5.03
CA ASN A 98 -18.60 -2.78 -4.44
C ASN A 98 -17.51 -2.71 -3.37
N LEU A 99 -17.91 -2.73 -2.10
CA LEU A 99 -16.99 -2.71 -0.98
C LEU A 99 -16.64 -4.14 -0.55
N LEU A 100 -15.41 -4.58 -0.87
CA LEU A 100 -14.86 -5.86 -0.41
C LEU A 100 -14.23 -5.79 0.99
N ALA A 101 -13.96 -4.58 1.48
CA ALA A 101 -13.40 -4.37 2.81
C ALA A 101 -14.49 -4.52 3.88
N ALA A 102 -14.10 -5.00 5.06
CA ALA A 102 -15.03 -5.15 6.20
C ALA A 102 -15.66 -3.83 6.67
N TYR A 103 -15.02 -2.69 6.40
CA TYR A 103 -15.56 -1.37 6.71
C TYR A 103 -15.01 -0.29 5.76
N CYS A 104 -15.77 0.79 5.60
CA CYS A 104 -15.30 2.02 4.96
C CYS A 104 -14.80 2.98 6.03
N GLY A 105 -13.51 3.32 6.04
CA GLY A 105 -12.98 4.23 7.06
C GLY A 105 -13.43 5.68 6.84
N ALA A 106 -13.54 6.46 7.92
CA ALA A 106 -13.96 7.87 7.87
C ALA A 106 -12.87 8.86 7.38
N ASN A 107 -11.59 8.48 7.47
CA ASN A 107 -10.47 9.37 7.13
C ASN A 107 -10.39 9.66 5.62
N GLY A 108 -9.62 10.70 5.25
CA GLY A 108 -9.40 11.09 3.85
C GLY A 108 -8.91 9.94 2.94
N SER A 109 -9.21 10.06 1.65
CA SER A 109 -8.84 9.08 0.63
C SER A 109 -7.47 9.32 0.01
N PHE A 110 -6.96 10.56 0.04
CA PHE A 110 -5.68 10.92 -0.56
C PHE A 110 -4.66 11.39 0.49
N THR A 111 -3.45 10.84 0.53
CA THR A 111 -2.98 9.67 -0.23
C THR A 111 -3.44 8.35 0.39
N SER A 112 -3.31 7.24 -0.34
CA SER A 112 -3.46 5.92 0.25
C SER A 112 -2.24 5.63 1.13
N SER A 113 -2.44 5.57 2.46
CA SER A 113 -1.35 5.19 3.38
C SER A 113 -0.82 3.80 3.10
N HIS A 114 -1.69 2.88 2.71
CA HIS A 114 -1.28 1.51 2.38
C HIS A 114 -0.27 1.51 1.24
N ALA A 115 -0.58 2.24 0.15
CA ALA A 115 0.35 2.44 -0.96
C ALA A 115 1.62 3.19 -0.54
N ALA A 116 1.48 4.30 0.20
CA ALA A 116 2.62 5.08 0.67
C ALA A 116 3.61 4.24 1.47
N ASN A 117 3.11 3.38 2.37
CA ASN A 117 3.94 2.54 3.22
C ASN A 117 4.67 1.46 2.42
N HIS A 118 3.98 0.73 1.55
CA HIS A 118 4.59 -0.37 0.80
C HIS A 118 5.59 0.13 -0.25
N PHE A 119 5.26 1.22 -0.96
CA PHE A 119 6.21 1.85 -1.90
C PHE A 119 7.37 2.54 -1.16
N GLY A 120 7.14 3.09 0.03
CA GLY A 120 8.19 3.63 0.89
C GLY A 120 9.19 2.56 1.34
N ILE A 121 8.68 1.40 1.78
CA ILE A 121 9.50 0.23 2.12
C ILE A 121 10.26 -0.26 0.88
N ALA A 122 9.58 -0.41 -0.27
CA ALA A 122 10.22 -0.85 -1.51
C ALA A 122 11.35 0.09 -1.94
N ALA A 123 11.14 1.41 -1.87
CA ALA A 123 12.16 2.41 -2.16
C ALA A 123 13.33 2.32 -1.17
N PHE A 124 13.05 2.22 0.14
CA PHE A 124 14.09 2.07 1.15
C PHE A 124 14.96 0.84 0.86
N ILE A 125 14.35 -0.32 0.61
CA ILE A 125 15.08 -1.56 0.29
C ILE A 125 15.88 -1.38 -1.01
N PHE A 126 15.28 -0.79 -2.04
CA PHE A 126 15.95 -0.58 -3.33
C PHE A 126 17.25 0.21 -3.20
N PHE A 127 17.23 1.32 -2.45
CA PHE A 127 18.38 2.21 -2.31
C PHE A 127 19.38 1.75 -1.25
N THR A 128 18.95 1.04 -0.20
CA THR A 128 19.82 0.77 0.96
C THR A 128 20.27 -0.69 1.09
N ALA A 129 19.61 -1.64 0.41
CA ALA A 129 19.91 -3.07 0.57
C ALA A 129 21.10 -3.54 -0.29
N GLY A 130 22.20 -2.77 -0.28
CA GLY A 130 23.51 -3.06 -0.93
C GLY A 130 23.83 -4.56 -0.93
N SER A 131 24.52 -5.15 -1.91
CA SER A 131 24.80 -6.61 -2.11
C SER A 131 23.70 -7.68 -1.84
N LEU A 132 22.99 -7.69 -0.71
CA LEU A 132 21.99 -8.68 -0.27
C LEU A 132 20.92 -9.03 -1.31
N PHE A 133 20.46 -8.05 -2.09
CA PHE A 133 19.38 -8.23 -3.06
C PHE A 133 19.77 -7.77 -4.47
N VAL A 134 21.06 -7.79 -4.83
CA VAL A 134 21.51 -7.38 -6.17
C VAL A 134 20.78 -8.16 -7.26
N GLY A 135 20.23 -7.46 -8.25
CA GLY A 135 19.42 -8.03 -9.33
C GLY A 135 17.94 -8.23 -9.01
N TYR A 136 17.56 -8.31 -7.73
CA TYR A 136 16.18 -8.62 -7.30
C TYR A 136 15.48 -7.46 -6.57
N ARG A 137 16.17 -6.35 -6.28
CA ARG A 137 15.60 -5.21 -5.53
C ARG A 137 14.33 -4.61 -6.15
N TRP A 138 14.23 -4.63 -7.47
CA TRP A 138 13.07 -4.09 -8.17
C TRP A 138 11.79 -4.92 -7.96
N LEU A 139 11.92 -6.19 -7.56
CA LEU A 139 10.78 -7.05 -7.22
C LEU A 139 9.96 -6.49 -6.04
N PHE A 140 10.57 -5.70 -5.16
CA PHE A 140 9.85 -5.04 -4.07
C PHE A 140 8.85 -3.98 -4.57
N PHE A 141 9.08 -3.39 -5.74
CA PHE A 141 8.08 -2.49 -6.36
C PHE A 141 6.92 -3.27 -6.97
N ILE A 142 7.18 -4.45 -7.56
CA ILE A 142 6.09 -5.33 -8.01
C ILE A 142 5.26 -5.77 -6.81
N TRP A 143 5.92 -6.21 -5.75
CA TRP A 143 5.28 -6.59 -4.49
C TRP A 143 4.37 -5.48 -3.96
N ALA A 144 4.89 -4.24 -3.88
CA ALA A 144 4.09 -3.09 -3.46
C ALA A 144 2.91 -2.81 -4.40
N ALA A 145 3.09 -2.95 -5.72
CA ALA A 145 2.02 -2.77 -6.70
C ALA A 145 0.95 -3.86 -6.65
N VAL A 146 1.31 -5.09 -6.27
CA VAL A 146 0.36 -6.21 -6.14
C VAL A 146 -0.50 -6.05 -4.89
N ILE A 147 0.08 -5.59 -3.79
CA ILE A 147 -0.63 -5.43 -2.51
C ILE A 147 -1.65 -4.28 -2.53
N CYS A 148 -1.36 -3.23 -3.30
CA CYS A 148 -2.07 -1.95 -3.25
C CYS A 148 -3.15 -1.83 -4.32
#